data_AF-A0A3B1IP93-F1
#
_entry.id   AF-A0A3B1IP93-F1
#
_cell.length_a   1.000
_cell.length_b   1.000
_cell.length_c   1.000
_cell.angle_alpha   90.00
_cell.angle_beta   90.00
_cell.angle_gamma   90.00
#
_symmetry.space_group_name_H-M   'P 1'
#
loop_
_entity.id
_entity.type
_entity.pdbx_description
1 polymer ?
#
loop_
_entity_poly.entity_id
_entity_poly.type
_entity_poly.pdbx_seq_one_letter_code
_entity_poly.pdbx_strand_id
1 'polypeptide(L)'
;MAKVQEESLLEIGGQGPAPIKDYYHLLITSTQVIWRNARPGELKESHSILNYSLDLCQGQADYLLRLPESIHLKIMSHLDLEDVARLAGTCCRFKQLCSSEEFWEQTVRMHWDTVPAEVEELAEELGWRNVFFTNKLQLQKQISRRKQRNQSGAAREYPTD
;
A
#
# COMPACT_ATOMS: atom_id res chain seq x y z
N MET A 1 46.70 7.52 26.12
CA MET A 1 46.13 6.84 24.93
C MET A 1 45.13 7.80 24.31
N ALA A 2 45.44 8.36 23.14
CA ALA A 2 44.55 9.29 22.45
C ALA A 2 43.31 8.51 21.98
N LYS A 3 42.13 8.95 22.42
CA LYS A 3 40.85 8.44 21.94
C LYS A 3 40.77 8.89 20.48
N VAL A 4 40.87 7.95 19.53
CA VAL A 4 40.58 8.24 18.12
C VAL A 4 39.14 8.75 18.11
N GLN A 5 38.99 10.06 17.89
CA GLN A 5 37.69 10.71 17.84
C GLN A 5 37.07 10.23 16.53
N GLU A 6 36.17 9.27 16.60
CA GLU A 6 35.39 8.83 15.45
C GLU A 6 34.73 10.07 14.84
N GLU A 7 34.93 10.31 13.53
CA GLU A 7 34.41 11.52 12.89
C GLU A 7 32.89 11.53 13.00
N SER A 8 32.37 12.53 13.73
CA SER A 8 30.95 12.83 13.75
C SER A 8 30.58 13.47 12.43
N LEU A 9 29.81 12.73 11.62
CA LEU A 9 29.31 13.21 10.34
C LEU A 9 28.12 14.15 10.53
N LEU A 10 27.33 13.93 11.58
CA LEU A 10 26.19 14.77 11.92
C LEU A 10 25.87 14.64 13.41
N GLU A 11 25.77 15.76 14.11
CA GLU A 11 25.28 15.80 15.49
C GLU A 11 24.17 16.84 15.59
N ILE A 12 22.98 16.41 15.99
CA ILE A 12 21.81 17.27 16.16
C ILE A 12 21.20 16.99 17.52
N GLY A 13 21.04 18.02 18.34
CA GLY A 13 20.39 17.91 19.64
C GLY A 13 19.47 19.07 19.90
N GLY A 14 18.44 18.86 20.71
CA GLY A 14 17.52 19.91 21.08
C GLY A 14 16.49 19.47 22.11
N GLN A 15 15.65 20.42 22.48
CA GLN A 15 14.50 20.20 23.34
C GLN A 15 13.24 20.39 22.51
N GLY A 16 12.31 19.42 22.57
CA GLY A 16 11.03 19.53 21.88
C GLY A 16 10.22 20.74 22.37
N PRO A 17 9.36 21.33 21.54
CA PRO A 17 8.49 22.42 21.96
C PRO A 17 7.53 21.98 23.07
N ALA A 18 7.00 22.95 23.82
CA ALA A 18 5.97 22.69 24.84
C ALA A 18 4.74 22.00 24.20
N PRO A 19 4.06 21.10 24.93
CA PRO A 19 4.18 20.83 26.36
C PRO A 19 5.15 19.70 26.75
N ILE A 20 5.65 18.92 25.78
CA ILE A 20 6.38 17.67 26.03
C ILE A 20 7.83 17.90 26.48
N LYS A 21 8.53 18.90 25.93
CA LYS A 21 9.88 19.32 26.37
C LYS A 21 10.95 18.20 26.45
N ASP A 22 10.75 17.09 25.75
CA ASP A 22 11.69 15.97 25.74
C ASP A 22 13.01 16.37 25.07
N TYR A 23 14.12 15.87 25.61
CA TYR A 23 15.44 16.04 25.00
C TYR A 23 15.64 14.98 23.94
N TYR A 24 16.03 15.41 22.74
CA TYR A 24 16.44 14.52 21.67
C TYR A 24 17.89 14.80 21.30
N HIS A 25 18.62 13.73 21.00
CA HIS A 25 19.98 13.78 20.52
C HIS A 25 20.19 12.70 19.46
N LEU A 26 20.57 13.14 18.26
CA LEU A 26 20.95 12.31 17.11
C LEU A 26 22.43 12.52 16.85
N LEU A 27 23.19 11.44 16.89
CA LEU A 27 24.60 11.42 16.52
C LEU A 27 24.82 10.40 15.42
N ILE A 28 25.41 10.82 14.31
CA ILE A 28 25.82 9.98 13.20
C ILE A 28 27.35 10.05 13.10
N THR A 29 28.01 8.91 13.19
CA THR A 29 29.43 8.74 12.91
C THR A 29 29.62 7.94 11.63
N SER A 30 30.86 7.76 11.19
CA SER A 30 31.18 6.87 10.07
C SER A 30 30.77 5.41 10.28
N THR A 31 30.50 4.99 11.52
CA THR A 31 30.27 3.58 11.89
C THR A 31 28.94 3.36 12.59
N GLN A 32 28.34 4.38 13.22
CA GLN A 32 27.21 4.23 14.13
C GLN A 32 26.22 5.38 14.01
N VAL A 33 24.93 5.07 14.22
CA VAL A 33 23.85 6.06 14.30
C VAL A 33 23.20 5.94 15.67
N ILE A 34 23.37 6.92 16.56
CA ILE A 34 22.84 6.92 17.92
C ILE A 34 21.67 7.88 18.00
N TRP A 35 20.49 7.38 18.37
CA TRP A 35 19.32 8.20 18.71
C TRP A 35 18.95 8.04 20.18
N ARG A 36 18.96 9.14 20.92
CA ARG A 36 18.55 9.20 22.33
C ARG A 36 17.34 10.12 22.46
N ASN A 37 16.28 9.59 23.05
CA ASN A 37 15.15 10.38 23.51
C ASN A 37 14.99 10.14 25.01
N ALA A 38 15.15 11.19 25.81
CA ALA A 38 14.99 11.12 27.24
C ALA A 38 13.88 12.07 27.68
N ARG A 39 12.89 11.52 28.37
CA ARG A 39 12.12 12.31 29.34
C ARG A 39 13.10 12.73 30.44
N PRO A 40 12.92 13.87 31.11
CA PRO A 40 13.73 14.20 32.28
C PRO A 40 13.62 13.05 33.31
N GLY A 41 14.68 12.23 33.42
CA GLY A 41 14.74 11.08 34.34
C GLY A 41 14.59 9.67 33.74
N GLU A 42 14.31 9.49 32.43
CA GLU A 42 14.29 8.16 31.79
C GLU A 42 15.33 8.08 30.66
N LEU A 43 16.40 7.30 30.86
CA LEU A 43 17.28 6.85 29.80
C LEU A 43 16.62 5.66 29.07
N LYS A 44 15.97 5.92 27.94
CA LYS A 44 15.59 4.87 26.98
C LYS A 44 16.51 4.93 25.78
N GLU A 45 17.42 3.96 25.69
CA GLU A 45 18.12 3.69 24.45
C GLU A 45 17.13 3.02 23.49
N SER A 46 16.68 3.76 22.48
CA SER A 46 15.75 3.23 21.47
C SER A 46 16.52 2.40 20.45
N HIS A 47 16.98 1.21 20.84
CA HIS A 47 17.72 0.25 19.99
C HIS A 47 16.96 -0.09 18.69
N SER A 48 15.63 0.00 18.70
CA SER A 48 14.79 -0.23 17.53
C SER A 48 14.99 0.80 16.41
N ILE A 49 15.22 2.07 16.75
CA ILE A 49 15.44 3.15 15.77
C ILE A 49 16.85 3.03 15.17
N LEU A 50 17.82 2.69 16.01
CA LEU A 50 19.21 2.46 15.59
C LEU A 50 19.29 1.32 14.57
N ASN A 51 18.76 0.14 14.91
CA ASN A 51 18.73 -1.00 13.99
C ASN A 51 17.96 -0.68 12.71
N TYR A 52 16.79 -0.06 12.81
CA TYR A 52 16.01 0.36 11.65
C TYR A 52 16.74 1.37 10.75
N SER A 53 17.49 2.30 11.33
CA SER A 53 18.30 3.26 10.58
C SER A 53 19.52 2.61 9.93
N LEU A 54 20.13 1.61 10.59
CA LEU A 54 21.20 0.82 10.00
C LEU A 54 20.69 -0.05 8.84
N ASP A 55 19.57 -0.74 9.00
CA ASP A 55 18.94 -1.55 7.94
C ASP A 55 18.61 -0.68 6.71
N LEU A 56 18.13 0.55 6.95
CA LEU A 56 17.91 1.57 5.93
C LEU A 56 19.18 2.00 5.18
N CYS A 57 20.28 2.21 5.90
CA CYS A 57 21.55 2.63 5.31
C CYS A 57 22.26 1.47 4.59
N GLN A 58 22.04 0.24 5.04
CA GLN A 58 22.65 -0.97 4.48
C GLN A 58 21.86 -1.58 3.31
N GLY A 59 20.75 -0.97 2.90
CA GLY A 59 19.91 -1.53 1.83
C GLY A 59 19.09 -2.75 2.26
N GLN A 60 19.07 -3.08 3.55
CA GLN A 60 18.42 -4.25 4.14
C GLN A 60 16.98 -3.94 4.62
N ALA A 61 16.40 -2.83 4.15
CA ALA A 61 15.03 -2.45 4.46
C ALA A 61 14.11 -2.73 3.28
N ASP A 62 12.88 -3.17 3.57
CA ASP A 62 11.83 -3.33 2.57
C ASP A 62 11.30 -1.96 2.10
N TYR A 63 12.03 -1.28 1.22
CA TYR A 63 11.64 0.04 0.70
C TYR A 63 10.28 0.00 0.01
N LEU A 64 9.99 -1.10 -0.69
CA LEU A 64 8.73 -1.29 -1.39
C LEU A 64 7.54 -1.25 -0.43
N LEU A 65 7.67 -1.83 0.77
CA LEU A 65 6.59 -1.84 1.78
C LEU A 65 6.36 -0.50 2.47
N ARG A 66 7.35 0.39 2.41
CA ARG A 66 7.34 1.69 3.07
C ARG A 66 6.77 2.81 2.21
N LEU A 67 6.56 2.54 0.93
CA LEU A 67 5.92 3.50 0.04
C LEU A 67 4.48 3.78 0.52
N PRO A 68 3.95 4.97 0.24
CA PRO A 68 2.53 5.26 0.45
C PRO A 68 1.65 4.32 -0.37
N GLU A 69 0.46 4.04 0.14
CA GLU A 69 -0.53 3.17 -0.51
C GLU A 69 -0.92 3.62 -1.92
N SER A 70 -0.90 4.94 -2.17
CA SER A 70 -1.11 5.51 -3.52
C SER A 70 -0.05 5.08 -4.54
N ILE A 71 1.20 4.86 -4.11
CA ILE A 71 2.26 4.35 -4.98
C ILE A 71 2.11 2.83 -5.16
N HIS A 72 1.70 2.10 -4.12
CA HIS A 72 1.38 0.67 -4.25
C HIS A 72 0.28 0.44 -5.29
N LEU A 73 -0.79 1.22 -5.22
CA LEU A 73 -1.89 1.22 -6.21
C LEU A 73 -1.38 1.46 -7.62
N LYS A 74 -0.51 2.45 -7.80
CA LYS A 74 0.06 2.78 -9.11
C LYS A 74 1.00 1.70 -9.65
N ILE A 75 1.80 1.07 -8.78
CA ILE A 75 2.65 -0.06 -9.19
C ILE A 75 1.74 -1.21 -9.64
N MET A 76 0.76 -1.57 -8.82
CA MET A 76 -0.14 -2.70 -9.09
C MET A 76 -1.03 -2.46 -10.31
N SER A 77 -1.43 -1.22 -10.62
CA SER A 77 -2.22 -0.90 -11.81
C SER A 77 -1.44 -1.07 -13.12
N HIS A 78 -0.11 -1.15 -13.07
CA HIS A 78 0.75 -1.42 -14.22
C HIS A 78 1.13 -2.90 -14.35
N LEU A 79 0.72 -3.75 -13.41
CA LEU A 79 1.04 -5.18 -13.40
C LEU A 79 -0.13 -6.00 -13.95
N ASP A 80 0.22 -7.06 -14.69
CA ASP A 80 -0.74 -8.05 -15.12
C ASP A 80 -1.19 -8.94 -13.96
N LEU A 81 -2.29 -9.66 -14.16
CA LEU A 81 -2.94 -10.46 -13.12
C LEU A 81 -2.01 -11.48 -12.46
N GLU A 82 -1.16 -12.10 -13.27
CA GLU A 82 -0.18 -13.08 -12.82
C GLU A 82 0.90 -12.43 -11.96
N ASP A 83 1.34 -11.24 -12.34
CA ASP A 83 2.35 -10.48 -11.59
C ASP A 83 1.81 -9.95 -10.28
N VAL A 84 0.55 -9.52 -10.24
CA VAL A 84 -0.09 -9.13 -8.98
C VAL A 84 -0.23 -10.33 -8.04
N ALA A 85 -0.58 -11.51 -8.56
CA ALA A 85 -0.63 -12.73 -7.75
C ALA A 85 0.74 -13.14 -7.21
N ARG A 86 1.81 -13.02 -8.03
CA ARG A 86 3.19 -13.23 -7.59
C ARG A 86 3.59 -12.21 -6.52
N LEU A 87 3.27 -10.93 -6.70
CA LEU A 87 3.55 -9.85 -5.76
C LEU A 87 2.88 -10.11 -4.40
N ALA A 88 1.62 -10.54 -4.40
CA ALA A 88 0.90 -10.94 -3.19
C ALA A 88 1.57 -12.10 -2.44
N GLY A 89 2.30 -12.97 -3.16
CA GLY A 89 3.06 -14.07 -2.58
C GLY A 89 4.39 -13.64 -1.94
N THR A 90 4.92 -12.46 -2.28
CA THR A 90 6.23 -12.02 -1.79
C THR A 90 6.17 -11.54 -0.33
N CYS A 91 5.06 -10.94 0.11
CA CYS A 91 4.96 -10.42 1.46
C CYS A 91 3.52 -10.38 2.00
N CYS A 92 3.41 -10.37 3.33
CA CYS A 92 2.13 -10.32 4.02
C CYS A 92 1.33 -9.03 3.74
N ARG A 93 2.01 -7.90 3.55
CA ARG A 93 1.38 -6.60 3.30
C ARG A 93 0.69 -6.56 1.93
N PHE A 94 1.36 -7.00 0.86
CA PHE A 94 0.74 -7.11 -0.45
C PHE A 94 -0.33 -8.19 -0.49
N LYS A 95 -0.18 -9.26 0.28
CA LYS A 95 -1.25 -10.24 0.48
C LYS A 95 -2.50 -9.58 1.08
N GLN A 96 -2.34 -8.75 2.12
CA GLN A 96 -3.44 -8.00 2.74
C GLN A 96 -4.07 -7.01 1.76
N LEU A 97 -3.26 -6.24 1.02
CA LEU A 97 -3.75 -5.32 -0.02
C LEU A 97 -4.56 -6.04 -1.10
N CYS A 98 -4.07 -7.19 -1.58
CA CYS A 98 -4.79 -8.00 -2.56
C CYS A 98 -6.08 -8.63 -2.03
N SER A 99 -6.34 -8.55 -0.72
CA SER A 99 -7.55 -9.03 -0.07
C SER A 99 -8.57 -7.92 0.21
N SER A 100 -8.22 -6.65 0.03
CA SER A 100 -9.12 -5.51 0.21
C SER A 100 -9.90 -5.24 -1.07
N GLU A 101 -11.23 -5.17 -0.97
CA GLU A 101 -12.11 -4.85 -2.11
C GLU A 101 -12.02 -3.36 -2.46
N GLU A 102 -11.84 -2.48 -1.48
CA GLU A 102 -11.67 -1.04 -1.69
C GLU A 102 -10.43 -0.75 -2.54
N PHE A 103 -9.36 -1.51 -2.32
CA PHE A 103 -8.14 -1.43 -3.10
C PHE A 103 -8.38 -1.75 -4.59
N TRP A 104 -9.17 -2.80 -4.88
CA TRP A 104 -9.46 -3.22 -6.24
C TRP A 104 -10.41 -2.25 -6.96
N GLU A 105 -11.39 -1.71 -6.24
CA GLU A 105 -12.25 -0.65 -6.75
C GLU A 105 -11.42 0.56 -7.21
N GLN A 106 -10.51 1.02 -6.35
CA GLN A 106 -9.67 2.17 -6.63
C GLN A 106 -8.73 1.93 -7.81
N THR A 107 -8.22 0.70 -7.95
CA THR A 107 -7.39 0.28 -9.08
C THR A 107 -8.17 0.28 -10.40
N VAL A 108 -9.41 -0.22 -10.40
CA VAL A 108 -10.29 -0.25 -11.58
C VAL A 108 -10.70 1.17 -11.98
N ARG A 109 -11.12 2.00 -11.01
CA ARG A 109 -11.49 3.42 -11.26
C ARG A 109 -10.30 4.24 -11.79
N MET A 110 -9.06 3.90 -11.42
CA MET A 110 -7.86 4.53 -11.99
C MET A 110 -7.61 4.14 -13.45
N HIS A 111 -8.02 2.95 -13.87
CA HIS A 111 -7.84 2.48 -15.25
C HIS A 111 -9.00 2.89 -16.15
N TRP A 112 -10.22 2.89 -15.60
CA TRP A 112 -11.46 3.19 -16.30
C TRP A 112 -12.02 4.50 -15.72
N ASP A 113 -11.69 5.62 -16.37
CA ASP A 113 -12.16 6.98 -16.00
C ASP A 113 -13.69 7.05 -15.79
N THR A 114 -14.45 6.14 -16.39
CA THR A 114 -15.87 5.93 -16.09
C THR A 114 -16.16 4.44 -16.06
N VAL A 115 -16.45 3.91 -14.87
CA VAL A 115 -16.90 2.53 -14.71
C VAL A 115 -18.38 2.45 -15.13
N PRO A 116 -18.75 1.62 -16.12
CA PRO A 116 -20.16 1.44 -16.50
C PRO A 116 -20.98 0.87 -15.35
N ALA A 117 -22.24 1.29 -15.22
CA ALA A 117 -23.15 0.79 -14.17
C ALA A 117 -23.28 -0.75 -14.17
N GLU A 118 -23.18 -1.38 -15.34
CA GLU A 118 -23.20 -2.85 -15.50
C GLU A 118 -22.01 -3.56 -14.82
N VAL A 119 -20.87 -2.86 -14.69
CA VAL A 119 -19.65 -3.38 -14.07
C VAL A 119 -19.67 -3.15 -12.57
N GLU A 120 -20.28 -2.04 -12.14
CA GLU A 120 -20.49 -1.72 -10.73
C GLU A 120 -21.50 -2.69 -10.09
N GLU A 121 -22.61 -2.98 -10.77
CA GLU A 121 -23.58 -4.02 -10.36
C GLU A 121 -22.91 -5.41 -10.26
N LEU A 122 -21.99 -5.73 -11.18
CA LEU A 122 -21.23 -6.98 -11.13
C LEU A 122 -20.22 -7.02 -9.97
N ALA A 123 -19.65 -5.86 -9.61
CA ALA A 123 -18.75 -5.74 -8.48
C ALA A 123 -19.48 -5.85 -7.15
N GLU A 124 -20.71 -5.36 -7.06
CA GLU A 124 -21.57 -5.57 -5.88
C GLU A 124 -21.92 -7.06 -5.69
N GLU A 125 -22.14 -7.80 -6.78
CA GLU A 125 -22.46 -9.23 -6.71
C GLU A 125 -21.24 -10.13 -6.42
N LEU A 126 -20.09 -9.84 -7.03
CA LEU A 126 -18.93 -10.74 -7.04
C LEU A 126 -17.70 -10.21 -6.32
N GLY A 127 -17.66 -8.92 -5.98
CA GLY A 127 -16.48 -8.22 -5.49
C GLY A 127 -15.64 -7.62 -6.62
N TRP A 128 -15.08 -6.43 -6.36
CA TRP A 128 -14.15 -5.70 -7.23
C TRP A 128 -12.91 -6.51 -7.57
N ARG A 129 -12.42 -7.33 -6.63
CA ARG A 129 -11.35 -8.28 -6.91
C ARG A 129 -11.76 -9.20 -8.05
N ASN A 130 -12.87 -9.91 -7.94
CA ASN A 130 -13.27 -10.85 -8.99
C ASN A 130 -13.60 -10.15 -10.32
N VAL A 131 -14.11 -8.92 -10.29
CA VAL A 131 -14.28 -8.10 -11.50
C VAL A 131 -12.94 -7.74 -12.14
N PHE A 132 -11.90 -7.43 -11.37
CA PHE A 132 -10.55 -7.19 -11.90
C PHE A 132 -9.92 -8.48 -12.47
N PHE A 133 -10.09 -9.62 -11.80
CA PHE A 133 -9.55 -10.92 -12.21
C PHE A 133 -10.33 -11.61 -13.33
N THR A 134 -11.56 -11.18 -13.63
CA THR A 134 -12.32 -11.73 -14.76
C THR A 134 -11.77 -11.18 -16.07
N ASN A 135 -11.46 -12.09 -17.00
CA ASN A 135 -10.82 -11.75 -18.27
C ASN A 135 -11.65 -10.68 -19.01
N LYS A 136 -11.02 -9.63 -19.57
CA LYS A 136 -11.71 -8.61 -20.40
C LYS A 136 -12.66 -9.21 -21.44
N LEU A 137 -12.31 -10.37 -22.02
CA LEU A 137 -13.16 -11.14 -22.95
C LEU A 137 -14.34 -11.83 -22.24
N GLN A 138 -14.14 -12.36 -21.03
CA GLN A 138 -15.22 -12.95 -20.23
C GLN A 138 -16.21 -11.89 -19.74
N LEU A 139 -15.72 -10.72 -19.31
CA LEU A 139 -16.54 -9.55 -18.98
C LEU A 139 -17.38 -9.11 -20.18
N GLN A 140 -16.77 -8.93 -21.36
CA GLN A 140 -17.52 -8.61 -22.58
C GLN A 140 -18.56 -9.68 -22.95
N LYS A 141 -18.25 -10.97 -22.80
CA LYS A 141 -19.19 -12.06 -23.09
C LYS A 141 -20.34 -12.12 -22.07
N GLN A 142 -20.07 -11.86 -20.80
CA GLN A 142 -21.08 -11.82 -19.74
C GLN A 142 -22.02 -10.62 -19.91
N ILE A 143 -21.47 -9.44 -20.21
CA ILE A 143 -22.24 -8.22 -20.52
C ILE A 143 -23.13 -8.47 -21.75
N SER A 144 -22.57 -9.05 -22.83
CA SER A 144 -23.33 -9.38 -24.05
C SER A 144 -24.47 -10.37 -23.76
N ARG A 145 -24.23 -11.43 -22.96
CA ARG A 145 -25.25 -12.40 -22.56
C ARG A 145 -26.35 -11.77 -21.69
N ARG A 146 -25.99 -10.86 -20.78
CA ARG A 146 -26.96 -10.14 -19.92
C ARG A 146 -27.84 -9.20 -20.74
N LYS A 147 -27.31 -8.48 -21.74
CA LYS A 147 -28.11 -7.67 -22.68
C LYS A 147 -29.15 -8.48 -23.45
N GLN A 148 -28.78 -9.68 -23.92
CA GLN A 148 -29.72 -10.58 -24.60
C GLN A 148 -30.82 -11.11 -23.66
N ARG A 149 -30.49 -11.34 -22.37
CA ARG A 149 -31.45 -11.81 -21.35
C ARG A 149 -32.42 -10.70 -20.92
N ASN A 150 -31.96 -9.46 -20.75
CA ASN A 150 -32.85 -8.33 -20.44
C ASN A 150 -33.77 -7.97 -21.62
N GLN A 151 -33.31 -8.08 -22.87
CA GLN A 151 -34.17 -7.90 -24.06
C GLN A 151 -35.24 -8.99 -24.20
N SER A 152 -34.93 -10.24 -23.83
CA SER A 152 -35.89 -11.35 -23.90
C SER A 152 -36.87 -11.38 -22.71
N GLY A 153 -36.53 -10.77 -21.57
CA GLY A 153 -37.45 -10.50 -20.46
C GLY A 153 -38.46 -9.40 -20.78
N ALA A 154 -38.01 -8.29 -21.39
CA ALA A 154 -38.88 -7.17 -21.76
C ALA A 154 -39.89 -7.51 -22.87
N ALA A 155 -39.61 -8.50 -23.72
CA ALA A 155 -40.52 -8.93 -24.79
C ALA A 155 -41.70 -9.82 -24.32
N ARG A 156 -41.75 -10.20 -23.03
CA ARG A 156 -42.82 -11.04 -22.47
C ARG A 156 -43.90 -10.27 -21.71
N GLU A 157 -43.73 -8.97 -21.50
CA GLU A 157 -44.72 -8.09 -20.85
C GLU A 157 -45.43 -7.21 -21.89
N TYR A 158 -46.25 -7.80 -22.74
CA TYR A 158 -47.34 -7.08 -23.40
C TYR A 158 -48.64 -7.88 -23.24
N PRO A 159 -49.71 -7.30 -22.66
CA PRO A 159 -50.98 -7.98 -22.49
C PRO A 159 -51.70 -8.11 -23.84
N THR A 160 -52.16 -9.31 -24.16
CA THR A 160 -53.22 -9.52 -25.15
C THR A 160 -54.55 -9.17 -24.49
N ASP A 161 -55.15 -8.04 -24.89
CA ASP A 161 -56.60 -7.86 -24.91
C ASP A 161 -57.22 -8.72 -26.02
#